data_AF-A0A1Y6LYW1-F1
#
_entry.id   AF-A0A1Y6LYW1-F1
#
_cell.length_a   1.000
_cell.length_b   1.000
_cell.length_c   1.000
_cell.angle_alpha   90.00
_cell.angle_beta   90.00
_cell.angle_gamma   90.00
#
_symmetry.space_group_name_H-M   'P 1'
#
loop_
_entity.id
_entity.type
_entity.pdbx_description
1 polymer ?
#
loop_
_entity_poly.entity_id
_entity_poly.type
_entity_poly.pdbx_seq_one_letter_code
_entity_poly.pdbx_strand_id
1 'polypeptide(L)'
;MHLSACDLVLILLAQALLTALPVGFTKPGSWIRSASVAVSTILMLISVFGRKDSYDCLTRMVLVFSPPALFLQNLNISLLRRWDFDYAGPQPREIGKREPSRPLPDSVWNRLAFGFSAATEYRHCGTPWEVENVPAFRKSDPKSVPSRREFLVRRGLLLLCIYLFMDLLGVLASQDVNKAPTELLPLFGRLEDFTMREVLDRLVFVVLFFVFGAASTTLHFGYGGYLLVLLGLSEPKRWRPVVNFEHGMPYSIRRLWR
;
A
#
# COMPACT_ATOMS: atom_id res chain seq x y z
N MET A 1 6.60 23.02 -9.88
CA MET A 1 5.80 23.24 -8.65
C MET A 1 6.57 22.66 -7.47
N HIS A 2 6.71 23.44 -6.41
CA HIS A 2 7.30 22.99 -5.15
C HIS A 2 6.18 22.42 -4.28
N LEU A 3 6.39 21.25 -3.68
CA LEU A 3 5.45 20.59 -2.79
C LEU A 3 6.06 20.52 -1.40
N SER A 4 5.35 21.06 -0.42
CA SER A 4 5.60 20.89 1.01
C SER A 4 4.98 19.59 1.54
N ALA A 5 5.32 19.21 2.78
CA ALA A 5 4.68 18.07 3.45
C ALA A 5 3.15 18.28 3.59
N CYS A 6 2.72 19.52 3.84
CA CYS A 6 1.30 19.87 3.91
C CYS A 6 0.59 19.63 2.56
N ASP A 7 1.23 20.02 1.45
CA ASP A 7 0.67 19.79 0.11
C ASP A 7 0.51 18.29 -0.17
N LEU A 8 1.47 17.47 0.23
CA LEU A 8 1.37 16.02 0.11
C LEU A 8 0.24 15.44 0.95
N VAL A 9 0.05 15.90 2.18
CA VAL A 9 -1.11 15.49 3.01
C VAL A 9 -2.42 15.85 2.34
N LEU A 10 -2.55 17.05 1.79
CA LEU A 10 -3.75 17.49 1.07
C LEU A 10 -4.01 16.63 -0.18
N ILE A 11 -2.96 16.30 -0.94
CA ILE A 11 -3.04 15.39 -2.09
C ILE A 11 -3.56 14.02 -1.66
N LEU A 12 -3.04 13.45 -0.56
CA LEU A 12 -3.48 12.15 -0.05
C LEU A 12 -4.94 12.16 0.38
N LEU A 13 -5.34 13.18 1.13
CA LEU A 13 -6.74 13.35 1.55
C LEU A 13 -7.65 13.47 0.33
N ALA A 14 -7.26 14.28 -0.66
CA ALA A 14 -8.02 14.43 -1.90
C ALA A 14 -8.14 13.10 -2.66
N GLN A 15 -7.06 12.33 -2.81
CA GLN A 15 -7.09 11.03 -3.49
C GLN A 15 -7.92 9.98 -2.75
N ALA A 16 -7.86 9.96 -1.41
CA ALA A 16 -8.71 9.10 -0.60
C ALA A 16 -10.19 9.45 -0.81
N LEU A 17 -10.55 10.74 -0.83
CA LEU A 17 -11.91 11.21 -1.09
C LEU A 17 -12.38 10.93 -2.53
N LEU A 18 -11.51 11.08 -3.52
CA LEU A 18 -11.77 10.73 -4.93
C LEU A 18 -12.05 9.24 -5.14
N THR A 19 -11.68 8.40 -4.18
CA THR A 19 -12.05 6.98 -4.16
C THR A 19 -13.32 6.78 -3.32
N ALA A 20 -13.32 7.28 -2.08
CA ALA A 20 -14.38 7.00 -1.12
C ALA A 20 -15.75 7.54 -1.56
N LEU A 21 -15.82 8.80 -2.01
CA LEU A 21 -17.10 9.43 -2.35
C LEU A 21 -17.72 8.81 -3.63
N PRO A 22 -17.00 8.67 -4.75
CA PRO A 22 -17.58 8.05 -5.93
C PRO A 22 -17.98 6.59 -5.68
N VAL A 23 -17.17 5.81 -4.97
CA VAL A 23 -17.48 4.40 -4.70
C VAL A 23 -18.68 4.25 -3.77
N GLY A 24 -18.81 5.08 -2.74
CA GLY A 24 -19.93 5.03 -1.79
C GLY A 24 -21.27 5.52 -2.36
N PHE A 25 -21.25 6.50 -3.26
CA PHE A 25 -22.46 7.25 -3.66
C PHE A 25 -22.87 7.06 -5.12
N THR A 26 -22.05 6.44 -5.96
CA THR A 26 -22.37 6.25 -7.38
C THR A 26 -22.39 4.78 -7.77
N LYS A 27 -23.12 4.44 -8.83
CA LYS A 27 -23.11 3.10 -9.41
C LYS A 27 -21.84 2.84 -10.23
N PRO A 28 -21.38 1.58 -10.33
CA PRO A 28 -20.32 1.23 -11.25
C PRO A 28 -20.64 1.60 -12.69
N GLY A 29 -19.64 2.11 -13.42
CA GLY A 29 -19.82 2.64 -14.77
C GLY A 29 -20.25 4.12 -14.82
N SER A 30 -20.53 4.77 -13.68
CA SER A 30 -20.73 6.21 -13.65
C SER A 30 -19.50 6.97 -14.16
N TRP A 31 -19.72 7.99 -14.99
CA TRP A 31 -18.65 8.85 -15.50
C TRP A 31 -17.87 9.55 -14.37
N ILE A 32 -18.51 9.77 -13.21
CA ILE A 32 -17.88 10.36 -12.01
C ILE A 32 -16.70 9.50 -11.53
N ARG A 33 -16.79 8.18 -11.64
CA ARG A 33 -15.71 7.26 -11.25
C ARG A 33 -14.53 7.33 -12.23
N SER A 34 -14.82 7.47 -13.53
CA SER A 34 -13.76 7.69 -14.53
C SER A 34 -13.08 9.04 -14.35
N ALA A 35 -13.86 10.09 -14.08
CA ALA A 35 -13.34 11.41 -13.77
C ALA A 35 -12.49 11.40 -12.49
N SER A 36 -12.92 10.69 -11.45
CA SER A 36 -12.15 10.61 -10.20
C SER A 36 -10.82 9.90 -10.37
N VAL A 37 -10.76 8.86 -11.22
CA VAL A 37 -9.49 8.22 -11.61
C VAL A 37 -8.61 9.17 -12.40
N ALA A 38 -9.15 9.89 -13.38
CA ALA A 38 -8.37 10.87 -14.15
C ALA A 38 -7.76 11.98 -13.27
N VAL A 39 -8.55 12.54 -12.35
CA VAL A 39 -8.06 13.54 -11.38
C VAL A 39 -7.03 12.91 -10.43
N SER A 40 -7.26 11.69 -9.96
CA SER A 40 -6.29 10.97 -9.11
C SER A 40 -4.96 10.71 -9.84
N THR A 41 -4.99 10.44 -11.15
CA THR A 41 -3.78 10.35 -11.99
C THR A 41 -3.02 11.67 -12.01
N ILE A 42 -3.71 12.81 -12.20
CA ILE A 42 -3.08 14.13 -12.21
C ILE A 42 -2.42 14.41 -10.85
N LEU A 43 -3.12 14.15 -9.75
CA LEU A 43 -2.58 14.31 -8.40
C LEU A 43 -1.37 13.41 -8.13
N MET A 44 -1.41 12.16 -8.59
CA MET A 44 -0.26 11.25 -8.54
C MET A 44 0.92 11.81 -9.33
N LEU A 45 0.72 12.27 -10.57
CA LEU A 45 1.79 12.81 -11.41
C LEU A 45 2.39 14.08 -10.80
N ILE A 46 1.55 14.96 -10.26
CA ILE A 46 1.98 16.14 -9.49
C ILE A 46 2.87 15.70 -8.31
N SER A 47 2.42 14.73 -7.52
CA SER A 47 3.21 14.21 -6.42
C SER A 47 4.54 13.64 -6.90
N VAL A 48 4.57 12.79 -7.93
CA VAL A 48 5.78 12.12 -8.39
C VAL A 48 6.79 13.13 -8.96
N PHE A 49 6.37 14.00 -9.88
CA PHE A 49 7.26 14.91 -10.61
C PHE A 49 7.43 16.28 -9.95
N GLY A 50 6.65 16.60 -8.92
CA GLY A 50 6.80 17.82 -8.14
C GLY A 50 8.16 17.87 -7.45
N ARG A 51 8.77 19.06 -7.41
CA ARG A 51 9.97 19.31 -6.60
C ARG A 51 9.55 19.25 -5.13
N LYS A 52 10.29 18.52 -4.32
CA LYS A 52 10.00 18.27 -2.90
C LYS A 52 11.15 18.76 -2.05
N ASP A 53 10.86 19.11 -0.81
CA ASP A 53 11.90 19.32 0.19
C ASP A 53 12.68 18.02 0.46
N SER A 54 13.84 18.18 1.08
CA SER A 54 14.55 17.08 1.70
C SER A 54 13.77 16.59 2.92
N TYR A 55 12.89 15.61 2.71
CA TYR A 55 12.13 14.98 3.77
C TYR A 55 12.93 13.93 4.54
N ASP A 56 12.60 13.71 5.80
CA ASP A 56 13.05 12.54 6.54
C ASP A 56 12.52 11.23 5.92
N CYS A 57 13.05 10.09 6.37
CA CYS A 57 12.68 8.79 5.81
C CYS A 57 11.18 8.50 5.94
N LEU A 58 10.58 8.77 7.09
CA LEU A 58 9.17 8.47 7.35
C LEU A 58 8.28 9.31 6.45
N THR A 59 8.57 10.60 6.33
CA THR A 59 7.83 11.50 5.44
C THR A 59 7.95 11.06 3.98
N ARG A 60 9.11 10.59 3.51
CA ARG A 60 9.23 10.00 2.16
C ARG A 60 8.35 8.76 2.02
N MET A 61 8.46 7.80 2.95
CA MET A 61 7.74 6.52 2.86
C MET A 61 6.23 6.67 2.99
N VAL A 62 5.76 7.59 3.84
CA VAL A 62 4.34 7.77 4.12
C VAL A 62 3.71 8.79 3.18
N LEU A 63 4.37 9.90 2.84
CA LEU A 63 3.74 10.95 2.04
C LEU A 63 4.08 10.88 0.56
N VAL A 64 5.28 10.42 0.19
CA VAL A 64 5.71 10.41 -1.23
C VAL A 64 5.31 9.12 -1.94
N PHE A 65 5.33 7.97 -1.27
CA PHE A 65 4.94 6.68 -1.87
C PHE A 65 3.43 6.40 -1.85
N SER A 66 2.67 7.08 -1.00
CA SER A 66 1.22 6.86 -0.88
C SER A 66 0.38 7.32 -2.09
N PRO A 67 0.69 8.42 -2.80
CA PRO A 67 -0.13 8.90 -3.90
C PRO A 67 -0.24 7.91 -5.08
N PRO A 68 0.84 7.24 -5.53
CA PRO A 68 0.73 6.15 -6.50
C PRO A 68 -0.12 4.98 -6.00
N ALA A 69 0.02 4.60 -4.72
CA ALA A 69 -0.75 3.49 -4.14
C ALA A 69 -2.26 3.81 -4.09
N LEU A 70 -2.63 5.03 -3.68
CA LEU A 70 -4.03 5.49 -3.67
C LEU A 70 -4.61 5.61 -5.08
N PHE A 71 -3.81 6.05 -6.07
CA PHE A 71 -4.22 6.02 -7.47
C PHE A 71 -4.52 4.59 -7.93
N LEU A 72 -3.61 3.65 -7.69
CA LEU A 72 -3.80 2.24 -8.08
C LEU A 72 -5.03 1.64 -7.40
N GLN A 73 -5.26 1.98 -6.13
CA GLN A 73 -6.46 1.56 -5.42
C GLN A 73 -7.74 2.13 -6.03
N ASN A 74 -7.75 3.43 -6.37
CA ASN A 74 -8.88 4.05 -7.05
C ASN A 74 -9.15 3.38 -8.41
N LEU A 75 -8.12 3.20 -9.23
CA LEU A 75 -8.20 2.52 -10.52
C LEU A 75 -8.79 1.11 -10.36
N ASN A 76 -8.25 0.35 -9.41
CA ASN A 76 -8.67 -1.02 -9.13
C ASN A 76 -10.14 -1.08 -8.69
N ILE A 77 -10.55 -0.28 -7.71
CA ILE A 77 -11.89 -0.35 -7.13
C ILE A 77 -12.94 0.30 -8.02
N SER A 78 -12.65 1.47 -8.56
CA SER A 78 -13.62 2.26 -9.32
C SER A 78 -13.87 1.69 -10.71
N LEU A 79 -12.82 1.24 -11.41
CA LEU A 79 -12.90 0.84 -12.83
C LEU A 79 -12.71 -0.66 -13.08
N LEU A 80 -11.73 -1.31 -12.43
CA LEU A 80 -11.39 -2.71 -12.74
C LEU A 80 -12.31 -3.72 -12.04
N ARG A 81 -12.44 -3.60 -10.71
CA ARG A 81 -13.28 -4.45 -9.85
C ARG A 81 -14.68 -3.92 -9.65
N ARG A 82 -14.93 -2.64 -9.98
CA ARG A 82 -16.28 -2.04 -10.03
C ARG A 82 -17.07 -2.28 -8.74
N TRP A 83 -16.51 -1.81 -7.62
CA TRP A 83 -17.13 -1.95 -6.30
C TRP A 83 -18.47 -1.24 -6.22
N ASP A 84 -19.44 -1.85 -5.55
CA ASP A 84 -20.81 -1.35 -5.45
C ASP A 84 -21.29 -1.53 -4.00
N PHE A 85 -21.96 -0.50 -3.51
CA PHE A 85 -22.48 -0.45 -2.14
C PHE A 85 -23.53 -1.54 -1.91
N ASP A 86 -24.40 -1.77 -2.90
CA ASP A 86 -25.47 -2.77 -2.79
C ASP A 86 -24.91 -4.20 -2.62
N TYR A 87 -23.74 -4.45 -3.21
CA TYR A 87 -23.03 -5.71 -3.13
C TYR A 87 -22.00 -5.75 -1.98
N ALA A 88 -21.85 -4.65 -1.23
CA ALA A 88 -20.80 -4.48 -0.23
C ALA A 88 -19.43 -4.99 -0.72
N GLY A 89 -19.10 -4.77 -2.00
CA GLY A 89 -18.02 -5.45 -2.71
C GLY A 89 -18.02 -5.24 -4.23
N PRO A 90 -17.15 -5.94 -4.98
CA PRO A 90 -17.13 -5.91 -6.45
C PRO A 90 -18.44 -6.42 -7.05
N GLN A 91 -18.85 -5.84 -8.18
CA GLN A 91 -19.97 -6.40 -8.93
C GLN A 91 -19.64 -7.81 -9.44
N PRO A 92 -20.60 -8.76 -9.39
CA PRO A 92 -20.42 -10.08 -9.97
C PRO A 92 -20.07 -9.98 -11.45
N ARG A 93 -18.98 -10.65 -11.86
CA ARG A 93 -18.57 -10.73 -13.28
C ARG A 93 -19.33 -11.82 -14.05
N GLU A 94 -19.93 -12.77 -13.36
CA GLU A 94 -20.71 -13.88 -13.94
C GLU A 94 -22.20 -13.70 -13.66
N ILE A 95 -23.02 -13.80 -14.71
CA ILE A 95 -24.49 -13.76 -14.61
C ILE A 95 -24.94 -15.02 -13.86
N GLY A 96 -25.48 -14.85 -12.64
CA GLY A 96 -26.10 -15.93 -11.87
C GLY A 96 -25.41 -16.32 -10.56
N LYS A 97 -24.17 -15.88 -10.31
CA LYS A 97 -23.53 -15.99 -8.99
C LYS A 97 -23.85 -14.75 -8.16
N ARG A 98 -24.91 -14.84 -7.34
CA ARG A 98 -25.11 -13.90 -6.22
C ARG A 98 -24.09 -14.24 -5.14
N GLU A 99 -22.91 -13.63 -5.22
CA GLU A 99 -22.03 -13.64 -4.05
C GLU A 99 -22.73 -12.89 -2.90
N PRO A 100 -22.58 -13.37 -1.66
CA PRO A 100 -23.42 -12.96 -0.57
C PRO A 100 -23.05 -11.55 -0.12
N SER A 101 -24.00 -10.62 -0.22
CA SER A 101 -24.00 -9.45 0.65
C SER A 101 -25.36 -9.34 1.32
N ARG A 102 -25.33 -9.29 2.66
CA ARG A 102 -26.39 -8.61 3.39
C ARG A 102 -26.29 -7.15 2.94
N PRO A 103 -27.31 -6.59 2.27
CA PRO A 103 -27.27 -5.17 1.94
C PRO A 103 -27.14 -4.40 3.25
N LEU A 104 -26.10 -3.58 3.35
CA LEU A 104 -26.04 -2.61 4.44
C LEU A 104 -27.27 -1.71 4.31
N PRO A 105 -27.95 -1.34 5.42
CA PRO A 105 -29.03 -0.38 5.35
C PRO A 105 -28.56 0.87 4.60
N ASP A 106 -29.33 1.30 3.61
CA ASP A 106 -28.95 2.47 2.82
C ASP A 106 -29.02 3.72 3.69
N SER A 107 -27.86 4.20 4.10
CA SER A 107 -27.70 5.42 4.88
C SER A 107 -26.44 6.14 4.44
N VAL A 108 -26.44 7.47 4.55
CA VAL A 108 -25.28 8.31 4.22
C VAL A 108 -24.04 7.83 4.98
N TRP A 109 -24.20 7.45 6.25
CA TRP A 109 -23.10 6.94 7.07
C TRP A 109 -22.56 5.60 6.57
N ASN A 110 -23.43 4.66 6.21
CA ASN A 110 -22.99 3.37 5.68
C ASN A 110 -22.31 3.51 4.32
N ARG A 111 -22.78 4.42 3.46
CA ARG A 111 -22.14 4.74 2.18
C ARG A 111 -20.77 5.36 2.36
N LEU A 112 -20.62 6.30 3.31
CA LEU A 112 -19.33 6.88 3.67
C LEU A 112 -18.38 5.82 4.24
N ALA A 113 -18.85 5.00 5.18
CA ALA A 113 -18.04 3.93 5.78
C ALA A 113 -17.60 2.89 4.75
N PHE A 114 -18.50 2.51 3.83
CA PHE A 114 -18.18 1.61 2.71
C PHE A 114 -17.14 2.24 1.78
N GLY A 115 -17.34 3.48 1.34
CA GLY A 115 -16.40 4.20 0.49
C GLY A 115 -15.02 4.37 1.14
N PHE A 116 -14.99 4.72 2.43
CA PHE A 116 -13.76 4.86 3.19
C PHE A 116 -13.02 3.52 3.34
N SER A 117 -13.75 2.44 3.66
CA SER A 117 -13.20 1.09 3.72
C SER A 117 -12.63 0.66 2.36
N ALA A 118 -13.36 0.91 1.27
CA ALA A 118 -12.88 0.66 -0.08
C ALA A 118 -11.58 1.45 -0.37
N ALA A 119 -11.53 2.73 -0.04
CA ALA A 119 -10.36 3.58 -0.30
C ALA A 119 -9.10 3.19 0.51
N THR A 120 -9.26 2.63 1.72
CA THR A 120 -8.15 2.44 2.67
C THR A 120 -7.75 0.98 2.88
N GLU A 121 -8.63 0.02 2.63
CA GLU A 121 -8.40 -1.40 2.89
C GLU A 121 -7.95 -2.16 1.63
N TYR A 122 -6.72 -1.95 1.16
CA TYR A 122 -6.22 -2.56 -0.09
C TYR A 122 -6.32 -4.10 -0.19
N ARG A 123 -6.32 -4.80 0.95
CA ARG A 123 -6.35 -6.27 1.02
C ARG A 123 -7.67 -6.84 1.54
N HIS A 124 -8.60 -5.96 1.95
CA HIS A 124 -9.93 -6.31 2.44
C HIS A 124 -9.95 -7.47 3.45
N CYS A 125 -9.00 -7.48 4.39
CA CYS A 125 -8.79 -8.62 5.28
C CYS A 125 -10.03 -8.90 6.15
N GLY A 126 -10.38 -10.17 6.31
CA GLY A 126 -11.54 -10.61 7.08
C GLY A 126 -12.89 -10.35 6.40
N THR A 127 -12.89 -10.02 5.11
CA THR A 127 -14.11 -9.90 4.29
C THR A 127 -14.16 -11.04 3.25
N PRO A 128 -15.32 -11.30 2.61
CA PRO A 128 -15.41 -12.24 1.50
C PRO A 128 -14.48 -11.91 0.32
N TRP A 129 -14.00 -10.66 0.25
CA TRP A 129 -13.17 -10.12 -0.81
C TRP A 129 -11.69 -10.06 -0.44
N GLU A 130 -11.29 -10.73 0.66
CA GLU A 130 -9.90 -10.84 1.10
C GLU A 130 -9.02 -11.34 -0.05
N VAL A 131 -7.89 -10.67 -0.27
CA VAL A 131 -6.91 -11.09 -1.28
C VAL A 131 -6.30 -12.42 -0.84
N GLU A 132 -6.01 -13.29 -1.81
CA GLU A 132 -5.33 -14.57 -1.53
C GLU A 132 -3.99 -14.33 -0.81
N ASN A 133 -3.60 -15.28 0.05
CA ASN A 133 -2.30 -15.28 0.77
C ASN A 133 -2.06 -14.13 1.74
N VAL A 134 -3.13 -13.55 2.29
CA VAL A 134 -2.97 -12.67 3.45
C VAL A 134 -2.48 -13.49 4.64
N PRO A 135 -1.26 -13.24 5.15
CA PRO A 135 -0.73 -14.02 6.27
C PRO A 135 -1.59 -13.83 7.52
N ALA A 136 -1.79 -14.92 8.28
CA ALA A 136 -2.42 -14.81 9.58
C ALA A 136 -1.50 -14.11 10.59
N PHE A 137 -2.05 -13.65 11.70
CA PHE A 137 -1.25 -13.07 12.79
C PHE A 137 -0.31 -14.08 13.45
N ARG A 138 -0.75 -15.34 13.53
CA ARG A 138 0.02 -16.47 14.08
C ARG A 138 -0.16 -17.66 13.15
N LYS A 139 0.94 -18.35 12.83
CA LYS A 139 0.87 -19.56 11.99
C LYS A 139 0.15 -20.72 12.70
N SER A 140 0.36 -20.85 14.01
CA SER A 140 -0.21 -21.95 14.81
C SER A 140 -1.72 -21.86 15.00
N ASP A 141 -2.27 -20.64 15.00
CA ASP A 141 -3.71 -20.39 15.05
C ASP A 141 -4.09 -19.28 14.05
N PRO A 142 -4.43 -19.65 12.80
CA PRO A 142 -4.76 -18.70 11.76
C PRO A 142 -6.00 -17.82 12.04
N LYS A 143 -6.87 -18.25 12.96
CA LYS A 143 -8.08 -17.50 13.34
C LYS A 143 -7.82 -16.52 14.50
N SER A 144 -6.67 -16.62 15.15
CA SER A 144 -6.28 -15.73 16.24
C SER A 144 -6.18 -14.28 15.77
N VAL A 145 -6.92 -13.39 16.42
CA VAL A 145 -6.83 -11.95 16.23
C VAL A 145 -6.29 -11.34 17.54
N PRO A 146 -5.21 -10.54 17.48
CA PRO A 146 -4.68 -9.89 18.68
C PRO A 146 -5.69 -8.88 19.25
N SER A 147 -5.65 -8.70 20.56
CA SER A 147 -6.39 -7.60 21.20
C SER A 147 -5.91 -6.24 20.67
N ARG A 148 -6.71 -5.18 20.78
CA ARG A 148 -6.32 -3.81 20.35
C ARG A 148 -4.99 -3.39 20.98
N ARG A 149 -4.81 -3.62 22.27
CA ARG A 149 -3.56 -3.29 22.98
C ARG A 149 -2.37 -4.10 22.46
N GLU A 150 -2.53 -5.41 22.30
CA GLU A 150 -1.47 -6.29 21.78
C GLU A 150 -1.09 -5.88 20.35
N PHE A 151 -2.08 -5.60 19.49
CA PHE A 151 -1.86 -5.11 18.13
C PHE A 151 -1.06 -3.82 18.12
N LEU A 152 -1.47 -2.81 18.91
CA LEU A 152 -0.80 -1.52 18.96
C LEU A 152 0.64 -1.65 19.46
N VAL A 153 0.88 -2.41 20.53
CA VAL A 153 2.25 -2.61 21.04
C VAL A 153 3.12 -3.33 20.00
N ARG A 154 2.67 -4.48 19.48
CA ARG A 154 3.45 -5.27 18.52
C ARG A 154 3.69 -4.51 17.22
N ARG A 155 2.65 -3.89 16.67
CA ARG A 155 2.74 -3.12 15.42
C ARG A 155 3.58 -1.87 15.62
N GLY A 156 3.40 -1.15 16.73
CA GLY A 156 4.20 0.04 17.05
C GLY A 156 5.69 -0.27 17.16
N LEU A 157 6.05 -1.34 17.87
CA LEU A 157 7.45 -1.80 17.95
C LEU A 157 8.01 -2.17 16.58
N LEU A 158 7.25 -2.90 15.75
CA LEU A 158 7.67 -3.24 14.40
C LEU A 158 7.90 -2.00 13.53
N LEU A 159 6.97 -1.03 13.56
CA LEU A 159 7.10 0.22 12.81
C LEU A 159 8.32 1.03 13.28
N LEU A 160 8.58 1.08 14.59
CA LEU A 160 9.77 1.72 15.15
C LEU A 160 11.06 1.03 14.69
N CYS A 161 11.13 -0.30 14.74
CA CYS A 161 12.29 -1.06 14.26
C CYS A 161 12.54 -0.82 12.76
N ILE A 162 11.49 -0.83 11.94
CA ILE A 162 11.60 -0.54 10.50
C ILE A 162 12.07 0.90 10.28
N TYR A 163 11.54 1.87 11.03
CA TYR A 163 11.97 3.26 10.94
C TYR A 163 13.47 3.41 11.24
N LEU A 164 13.94 2.86 12.37
CA LEU A 164 15.36 2.92 12.76
C LEU A 164 16.26 2.21 11.75
N PHE A 165 15.82 1.06 11.24
CA PHE A 165 16.55 0.33 10.19
C PHE A 165 16.66 1.15 8.90
N MET A 166 15.59 1.81 8.49
CA MET A 166 15.57 2.66 7.29
C MET A 166 16.40 3.94 7.44
N ASP A 167 16.37 4.54 8.63
CA ASP A 167 17.19 5.70 8.95
C ASP A 167 18.69 5.34 8.89
N LEU A 168 19.07 4.20 9.48
CA LEU A 168 20.43 3.67 9.38
C LEU A 168 20.86 3.44 7.93
N LEU A 169 20.00 2.81 7.10
CA LEU A 169 20.28 2.63 5.67
C LEU A 169 20.43 3.97 4.94
N GLY A 170 19.64 4.99 5.30
CA GLY A 170 19.77 6.33 4.75
C GLY A 170 21.12 6.97 5.06
N VAL A 171 21.59 6.84 6.29
CA VAL A 171 22.92 7.31 6.71
C VAL A 171 24.02 6.59 5.93
N LEU A 172 23.97 5.25 5.86
CA LEU A 172 24.95 4.45 5.13
C LEU A 172 24.97 4.79 3.63
N ALA A 173 23.80 4.93 3.00
CA ALA A 173 23.69 5.27 1.59
C ALA A 173 24.29 6.66 1.29
N SER A 174 24.06 7.65 2.16
CA SER A 174 24.57 9.02 1.97
C SER A 174 26.10 9.13 1.92
N GLN A 175 26.81 8.16 2.53
CA GLN A 175 28.28 8.12 2.51
C GLN A 175 28.85 7.67 1.16
N ASP A 176 28.04 6.98 0.35
CA ASP A 176 28.45 6.38 -0.93
C ASP A 176 27.88 7.09 -2.18
N VAL A 177 26.93 8.03 -2.04
CA VAL A 177 26.39 8.79 -3.18
C VAL A 177 27.47 9.55 -3.95
N ASN A 178 28.53 10.00 -3.26
CA ASN A 178 29.68 10.67 -3.89
C ASN A 178 30.58 9.73 -4.71
N LYS A 179 30.31 8.42 -4.71
CA LYS A 179 31.03 7.40 -5.48
C LYS A 179 30.19 6.78 -6.61
N ALA A 180 28.92 7.19 -6.74
CA ALA A 180 28.07 6.67 -7.81
C ALA A 180 28.61 7.17 -9.17
N PRO A 181 28.92 6.27 -10.12
CA PRO A 181 29.43 6.68 -11.43
C PRO A 181 28.38 7.55 -12.14
N THR A 182 28.83 8.72 -12.60
CA THR A 182 27.98 9.72 -13.29
C THR A 182 27.57 9.27 -14.70
N GLU A 183 28.21 8.22 -15.23
CA GLU A 183 27.96 7.70 -16.57
C GLU A 183 26.83 6.66 -16.58
N LEU A 184 25.92 6.81 -17.55
CA LEU A 184 24.85 5.86 -17.82
C LEU A 184 25.46 4.52 -18.26
N LEU A 185 25.48 3.55 -17.36
CA LEU A 185 25.93 2.19 -17.67
C LEU A 185 25.00 1.53 -18.70
N PRO A 186 25.49 1.17 -19.91
CA PRO A 186 24.67 0.50 -20.91
C PRO A 186 24.26 -0.89 -20.40
N LEU A 187 22.94 -1.15 -20.35
CA LEU A 187 22.35 -2.38 -19.77
C LEU A 187 22.88 -3.69 -20.39
N PHE A 188 23.30 -3.65 -21.66
CA PHE A 188 23.78 -4.83 -22.41
C PHE A 188 25.17 -4.65 -23.04
N GLY A 189 25.86 -3.54 -22.76
CA GLY A 189 27.11 -3.18 -23.46
C GLY A 189 28.40 -3.79 -22.88
N ARG A 190 28.35 -4.38 -21.69
CA ARG A 190 29.52 -4.91 -20.96
C ARG A 190 29.31 -6.34 -20.45
N LEU A 191 28.67 -7.21 -21.24
CA LEU A 191 28.45 -8.61 -20.82
C LEU A 191 29.76 -9.40 -20.66
N GLU A 192 30.85 -8.98 -21.31
CA GLU A 192 32.15 -9.67 -21.31
C GLU A 192 33.12 -9.14 -20.23
N ASP A 193 32.91 -7.94 -19.69
CA ASP A 193 33.85 -7.24 -18.78
C ASP A 193 33.30 -7.09 -17.34
N PHE A 194 32.85 -8.21 -16.74
CA PHE A 194 32.43 -8.22 -15.34
C PHE A 194 33.56 -8.62 -14.41
N THR A 195 33.96 -7.70 -13.52
CA THR A 195 34.81 -8.08 -12.38
C THR A 195 33.97 -8.77 -11.31
N MET A 196 34.54 -9.73 -10.58
CA MET A 196 33.85 -10.41 -9.47
C MET A 196 33.34 -9.43 -8.41
N ARG A 197 34.03 -8.31 -8.23
CA ARG A 197 33.60 -7.22 -7.34
C ARG A 197 32.29 -6.58 -7.80
N GLU A 198 32.17 -6.26 -9.09
CA GLU A 198 30.92 -5.70 -9.64
C GLU A 198 29.74 -6.67 -9.49
N VAL A 199 29.97 -7.98 -9.64
CA VAL A 199 28.93 -9.00 -9.42
C VAL A 199 28.48 -9.00 -7.97
N LEU A 200 29.42 -8.96 -7.02
CA LEU A 200 29.11 -8.90 -5.59
C LEU A 200 28.36 -7.61 -5.22
N ASP A 201 28.79 -6.46 -5.72
CA ASP A 201 28.14 -5.17 -5.44
C ASP A 201 26.70 -5.16 -5.98
N ARG A 202 26.47 -5.69 -7.19
CA ARG A 202 25.12 -5.84 -7.77
C ARG A 202 24.27 -6.81 -6.96
N LEU A 203 24.83 -7.93 -6.50
CA LEU A 203 24.11 -8.90 -5.68
C LEU A 203 23.70 -8.29 -4.33
N VAL A 204 24.62 -7.56 -3.68
CA VAL A 204 24.32 -6.80 -2.45
C VAL A 204 23.22 -5.78 -2.69
N PHE A 205 23.31 -5.01 -3.78
CA PHE A 205 22.28 -4.04 -4.14
C PHE A 205 20.91 -4.69 -4.34
N VAL A 206 20.84 -5.82 -5.05
CA VAL A 206 19.59 -6.56 -5.27
C VAL A 206 18.99 -7.02 -3.94
N VAL A 207 19.82 -7.59 -3.05
CA VAL A 207 19.36 -8.02 -1.71
C VAL A 207 18.84 -6.84 -0.91
N LEU A 208 19.59 -5.72 -0.86
CA LEU A 208 19.17 -4.51 -0.16
C LEU A 208 17.88 -3.92 -0.74
N PHE A 209 17.72 -3.93 -2.07
CA PHE A 209 16.50 -3.48 -2.73
C PHE A 209 15.27 -4.27 -2.27
N PHE A 210 15.37 -5.61 -2.21
CA PHE A 210 14.26 -6.44 -1.74
C PHE A 210 13.96 -6.25 -0.24
N VAL A 211 15.00 -6.17 0.60
CA VAL A 211 14.84 -5.92 2.04
C VAL A 211 14.19 -4.56 2.27
N PHE A 212 14.67 -3.53 1.57
CA PHE A 212 14.11 -2.18 1.60
C PHE A 212 12.65 -2.16 1.13
N GLY A 213 12.35 -2.81 0.01
CA GLY A 213 10.99 -2.91 -0.53
C GLY A 213 10.02 -3.56 0.44
N ALA A 214 10.42 -4.66 1.09
CA ALA A 214 9.59 -5.36 2.08
C ALA A 214 9.32 -4.51 3.33
N ALA A 215 10.33 -3.83 3.84
CA ALA A 215 10.20 -2.95 5.00
C ALA A 215 9.41 -1.67 4.68
N SER A 216 9.67 -1.02 3.54
CA SER A 216 8.90 0.14 3.05
C SER A 216 7.43 -0.19 2.87
N THR A 217 7.13 -1.33 2.25
CA THR A 217 5.75 -1.82 2.08
C THR A 217 5.09 -2.08 3.43
N THR A 218 5.79 -2.74 4.36
CA THR A 218 5.28 -3.01 5.71
C THR A 218 4.99 -1.72 6.48
N LEU A 219 5.85 -0.71 6.35
CA LEU A 219 5.67 0.62 6.94
C LEU A 219 4.44 1.32 6.35
N HIS A 220 4.34 1.39 5.02
CA HIS A 220 3.24 2.06 4.32
C HIS A 220 1.87 1.46 4.68
N PHE A 221 1.70 0.13 4.54
CA PHE A 221 0.44 -0.53 4.90
C PHE A 221 0.20 -0.62 6.42
N GLY A 222 1.26 -0.65 7.22
CA GLY A 222 1.19 -0.78 8.66
C GLY A 222 0.83 0.52 9.37
N TYR A 223 1.30 1.67 8.88
CA TYR A 223 1.12 2.97 9.51
C TYR A 223 -0.36 3.42 9.51
N GLY A 224 -1.03 3.34 8.35
CA GLY A 224 -2.45 3.68 8.24
C GLY A 224 -3.32 2.83 9.17
N GLY A 225 -3.06 1.51 9.21
CA GLY A 225 -3.75 0.60 10.11
C GLY A 225 -3.49 0.85 11.58
N TYR A 226 -2.23 1.17 11.93
CA TYR A 226 -1.86 1.55 13.29
C TYR A 226 -2.66 2.77 13.75
N LEU A 227 -2.69 3.85 12.94
CA LEU A 227 -3.44 5.06 13.27
C LEU A 227 -4.94 4.80 13.38
N LEU A 228 -5.54 4.06 12.44
CA LEU A 228 -6.98 3.79 12.47
C LEU A 228 -7.39 2.93 13.67
N VAL A 229 -6.58 1.95 14.06
CA VAL A 229 -6.82 1.15 15.28
C VAL A 229 -6.54 1.96 16.54
N LEU A 230 -5.54 2.85 16.52
CA LEU A 230 -5.22 3.75 17.63
C LEU A 230 -6.37 4.72 17.89
N LEU A 231 -6.99 5.28 16.84
CA LEU A 231 -8.14 6.17 16.93
C LEU A 231 -9.48 5.44 17.18
N GLY A 232 -9.50 4.10 17.14
CA GLY A 232 -10.71 3.31 17.31
C GLY A 232 -11.64 3.32 16.09
N LEU A 233 -11.15 3.76 14.93
CA LEU A 233 -11.88 3.80 13.66
C LEU A 233 -11.84 2.46 12.90
N SER A 234 -10.97 1.54 13.31
CA SER A 234 -10.85 0.22 12.70
C SER A 234 -10.44 -0.86 13.70
N GLU A 235 -10.66 -2.12 13.32
CA GLU A 235 -10.35 -3.29 14.14
C GLU A 235 -9.04 -3.96 13.69
N PRO A 236 -8.24 -4.53 14.62
CA PRO A 236 -7.00 -5.26 14.27
C PRO A 236 -7.18 -6.32 13.19
N LYS A 237 -8.31 -7.03 13.15
CA LYS A 237 -8.57 -8.10 12.16
C LYS A 237 -8.46 -7.65 10.70
N ARG A 238 -8.72 -6.36 10.42
CA ARG A 238 -8.64 -5.77 9.07
C ARG A 238 -7.21 -5.47 8.63
N TRP A 239 -6.26 -5.47 9.57
CA TRP A 239 -4.88 -5.03 9.39
C TRP A 239 -3.88 -6.16 9.64
N ARG A 240 -4.13 -7.33 9.04
CA ARG A 240 -3.21 -8.47 9.06
C ARG A 240 -1.81 -8.08 8.55
N PRO A 241 -0.73 -8.77 8.94
CA PRO A 241 0.61 -8.46 8.45
C PRO A 241 0.68 -8.50 6.92
N VAL A 242 1.51 -7.66 6.30
CA VAL A 242 1.79 -7.78 4.85
C VAL A 242 2.72 -8.95 4.60
N VAL A 243 3.79 -9.01 5.39
CA VAL A 243 4.74 -10.11 5.45
C VAL A 243 4.66 -10.72 6.84
N ASN A 244 4.62 -12.05 6.92
CA ASN A 244 4.80 -12.77 8.18
C ASN A 244 5.81 -13.90 7.97
N PHE A 245 7.02 -13.69 8.47
CA PHE A 245 8.13 -14.64 8.32
C PHE A 245 7.86 -15.99 8.99
N GLU A 246 6.92 -16.11 9.96
CA GLU A 246 6.51 -17.40 10.50
C GLU A 246 5.99 -18.34 9.39
N HIS A 247 5.32 -17.77 8.38
CA HIS A 247 4.75 -18.51 7.26
C HIS A 247 5.80 -18.91 6.21
N GLY A 248 7.05 -18.46 6.38
CA GLY A 248 8.13 -18.64 5.42
C GLY A 248 8.11 -17.61 4.31
N MET A 249 9.17 -17.58 3.51
CA MET A 249 9.25 -16.73 2.32
C MET A 249 8.69 -17.49 1.10
N PRO A 250 7.91 -16.83 0.23
CA PRO A 250 7.49 -17.42 -1.03
C PRO A 250 8.72 -17.61 -1.93
N TYR A 251 9.07 -18.86 -2.22
CA TYR A 251 10.23 -19.22 -3.05
C TYR A 251 9.91 -19.26 -4.57
N SER A 252 8.69 -18.88 -4.95
CA SER A 252 8.29 -18.76 -6.35
C SER A 252 7.25 -17.65 -6.51
N ILE A 253 7.23 -17.02 -7.69
CA ILE A 253 6.21 -16.03 -8.06
C ILE A 253 4.81 -16.64 -7.93
N ARG A 254 4.63 -17.92 -8.29
CA ARG A 254 3.33 -18.58 -8.15
C ARG A 254 2.86 -18.64 -6.71
N ARG A 255 3.72 -18.92 -5.73
CA ARG A 255 3.39 -18.93 -4.29
C ARG A 255 3.35 -17.54 -3.65
N LEU A 256 3.89 -16.54 -4.32
CA LEU A 256 3.69 -15.15 -3.92
C LEU A 256 2.24 -14.72 -4.22
N TRP A 257 1.65 -15.24 -5.31
CA TRP A 257 0.30 -14.89 -5.77
C TRP A 257 -0.78 -15.95 -5.47
N ARG A 258 -0.42 -17.17 -5.04
CA ARG A 258 -1.32 -18.29 -4.70
C ARG A 258 -1.04 -18.86 -3.34
#